data_AF-U9SFA2-F1
#
_entry.id   AF-U9SFA2-F1
#
_cell.length_a   1.000
_cell.length_b   1.000
_cell.length_c   1.000
_cell.angle_alpha   90.00
_cell.angle_beta   90.00
_cell.angle_gamma   90.00
#
_symmetry.space_group_name_H-M   'P 1'
#
loop_
_entity.id
_entity.type
_entity.pdbx_description
1 polymer ?
#
loop_
_entity_poly.entity_id
_entity_poly.type
_entity_poly.pdbx_seq_one_letter_code
_entity_poly.pdbx_strand_id
1 'polypeptide(L)'
;MIKHIRETQWIEEFFNLHRNECWNNSETLAEIEWSCTFRVLKGNMELTNFSEHELNLFKVKIRTEELPTLDNLIKRKPHVYSSKWKCPMCLKDDKTYSHL
;
A
#
# COMPACT_ATOMS: atom_id res chain seq x y z
N MET A 1 -15.46 30.70 0.37
CA MET A 1 -15.16 30.58 1.82
C MET A 1 -15.60 29.24 2.40
N ILE A 2 -16.90 28.89 2.44
CA ILE A 2 -17.39 27.59 2.97
C ILE A 2 -16.83 26.37 2.22
N LYS A 3 -16.71 26.46 0.89
CA LYS A 3 -16.10 25.40 0.06
C LYS A 3 -14.67 25.06 0.51
N HIS A 4 -13.83 26.08 0.68
CA HIS A 4 -12.45 25.89 1.12
C HIS A 4 -12.34 25.32 2.52
N ILE A 5 -13.22 25.72 3.44
CA ILE A 5 -13.25 25.15 4.80
C ILE A 5 -13.53 23.64 4.73
N ARG A 6 -14.52 23.22 3.94
CA ARG A 6 -14.83 21.79 3.75
C ARG A 6 -13.71 21.03 3.06
N GLU A 7 -13.07 21.63 2.07
CA GLU A 7 -11.91 21.04 1.39
C GLU A 7 -10.76 20.79 2.37
N THR A 8 -10.44 21.78 3.22
CA THR A 8 -9.39 21.62 4.24
C THR A 8 -9.74 20.53 5.25
N GLN A 9 -11.00 20.49 5.74
CA GLN A 9 -11.45 19.45 6.68
C GLN A 9 -11.33 18.05 6.07
N TRP A 10 -11.75 17.88 4.82
CA TRP A 10 -11.65 16.59 4.14
C TRP A 10 -10.19 16.15 3.93
N ILE A 11 -9.31 17.09 3.59
CA ILE A 11 -7.88 16.83 3.45
C ILE A 11 -7.28 16.40 4.80
N GLU A 12 -7.63 17.10 5.88
CA GLU A 12 -7.17 16.76 7.23
C GLU A 12 -7.66 15.37 7.68
N GLU A 13 -8.94 15.07 7.48
CA GLU A 13 -9.51 13.74 7.75
C GLU A 13 -8.80 12.66 6.95
N PHE A 14 -8.52 12.92 5.66
CA PHE A 14 -7.80 11.99 4.81
C PHE A 14 -6.37 11.75 5.31
N PHE A 15 -5.61 12.80 5.63
CA PHE A 15 -4.24 12.65 6.13
C PHE A 15 -4.16 11.90 7.47
N ASN A 16 -5.19 12.03 8.32
CA ASN A 16 -5.25 11.38 9.63
C ASN A 16 -5.80 9.94 9.60
N LEU A 17 -6.06 9.36 8.42
CA LEU A 17 -6.42 7.95 8.33
C LEU A 17 -5.25 7.07 8.77
N HIS A 18 -5.52 6.00 9.54
CA HIS A 18 -4.47 5.12 10.09
C HIS A 18 -3.49 4.58 9.04
N ARG A 19 -3.97 4.23 7.84
CA ARG A 19 -3.14 3.82 6.70
C ARG A 19 -2.07 4.84 6.27
N ASN A 20 -2.26 6.11 6.65
CA ASN A 20 -1.37 7.20 6.30
C ASN A 20 -0.35 7.51 7.40
N GLU A 21 -0.48 6.92 8.58
CA GLU A 21 0.38 7.16 9.74
C GLU A 21 1.86 6.89 9.43
N CYS A 22 2.14 5.86 8.64
CA CYS A 22 3.51 5.51 8.23
C CYS A 22 4.18 6.55 7.31
N TRP A 23 3.39 7.37 6.60
CA TRP A 23 3.90 8.40 5.69
C TRP A 23 4.16 9.74 6.39
N ASN A 24 3.76 9.89 7.64
CA ASN A 24 4.03 11.10 8.43
C ASN A 24 5.47 11.14 8.99
N ASN A 25 6.27 10.08 8.76
CA ASN A 25 7.67 10.02 9.13
C ASN A 25 8.56 10.54 7.98
N SER A 26 9.37 11.56 8.26
CA SER A 26 10.30 12.17 7.31
C SER A 26 11.39 11.22 6.81
N GLU A 27 11.80 10.25 7.63
CA GLU A 27 12.79 9.23 7.25
C GLU A 27 12.19 8.29 6.20
N THR A 28 10.97 7.81 6.43
CA THR A 28 10.22 7.01 5.46
C THR A 28 10.03 7.75 4.14
N LEU A 29 9.73 9.06 4.17
CA LEU A 29 9.58 9.87 2.96
C LEU A 29 10.88 9.99 2.15
N ALA A 30 12.03 10.01 2.82
CA ALA A 30 13.34 10.07 2.17
C ALA A 30 13.72 8.76 1.46
N GLU A 31 13.19 7.63 1.93
CA GLU A 31 13.41 6.30 1.34
C GLU A 31 12.50 6.02 0.12
N ILE A 32 11.51 6.87 -0.15
CA ILE A 32 10.60 6.67 -1.28
C ILE A 32 11.35 6.84 -2.60
N GLU A 33 11.40 5.76 -3.38
CA GLU A 33 11.86 5.80 -4.77
C GLU A 33 10.77 6.42 -5.66
N TRP A 34 10.77 7.75 -5.77
CA TRP A 34 9.74 8.53 -6.47
C TRP A 34 9.58 8.13 -7.93
N SER A 35 10.66 7.72 -8.60
CA SER A 35 10.59 7.29 -10.01
C SER A 35 9.67 6.08 -10.21
N CYS A 36 9.79 5.08 -9.35
CA CYS A 36 8.93 3.89 -9.31
C CYS A 36 7.51 4.25 -8.89
N THR A 37 7.36 5.09 -7.86
CA THR A 37 6.04 5.53 -7.37
C THR A 37 5.24 6.20 -8.46
N PHE A 38 5.82 7.17 -9.18
CA PHE A 38 5.12 7.85 -10.27
C PHE A 38 4.82 6.92 -11.45
N ARG A 39 5.69 5.96 -11.74
CA ARG A 39 5.43 4.95 -12.77
C ARG A 39 4.22 4.09 -12.42
N VAL A 40 4.09 3.67 -11.17
CA VAL A 40 2.93 2.88 -10.70
C VAL A 40 1.66 3.74 -10.66
N LEU A 41 1.75 5.00 -10.23
CA LEU A 41 0.60 5.91 -10.17
C LEU A 41 0.11 6.35 -11.56
N LYS A 42 1.02 6.50 -12.53
CA LYS A 42 0.71 6.82 -13.92
C LYS A 42 0.10 5.60 -14.60
N GLY A 43 -1.19 5.41 -14.41
CA GLY A 43 -1.96 4.38 -15.11
C GLY A 43 -2.23 4.76 -16.57
N ASN A 44 -2.30 3.73 -17.42
CA ASN A 44 -2.77 3.91 -18.78
C ASN A 44 -4.27 3.55 -18.81
N MET A 45 -5.15 4.56 -18.69
CA MET A 45 -6.60 4.33 -18.64
C MET A 45 -7.19 3.85 -19.97
N GLU A 46 -6.42 3.92 -21.06
CA GLU A 46 -6.88 3.62 -22.41
C GLU A 46 -6.56 2.18 -22.85
N LEU A 47 -5.70 1.46 -22.12
CA LEU A 47 -5.28 0.10 -22.48
C LEU A 47 -5.91 -0.94 -21.56
N THR A 48 -6.54 -1.96 -22.16
CA THR A 48 -7.17 -3.09 -21.48
C THR A 48 -6.44 -4.40 -21.76
N ASN A 49 -5.10 -4.37 -21.74
CA ASN A 49 -4.30 -5.59 -21.87
C ASN A 49 -4.02 -6.25 -20.51
N PHE A 50 -3.59 -7.51 -20.53
CA PHE A 50 -3.29 -8.28 -19.31
C PHE A 50 -2.24 -7.60 -18.41
N SER A 51 -1.20 -7.00 -18.99
CA SER A 51 -0.16 -6.33 -18.20
C SER A 51 -0.71 -5.12 -17.44
N GLU A 52 -1.57 -4.32 -18.07
CA GLU A 52 -2.22 -3.17 -17.42
C GLU A 52 -3.27 -3.63 -16.41
N HIS A 53 -3.98 -4.73 -16.69
CA HIS A 53 -4.88 -5.37 -15.72
C HIS A 53 -4.13 -5.77 -14.43
N GLU A 54 -3.02 -6.51 -14.55
CA GLU A 54 -2.22 -6.91 -13.40
C GLU A 54 -1.64 -5.71 -12.65
N LEU A 55 -1.17 -4.69 -13.37
CA LEU A 55 -0.67 -3.47 -12.78
C LEU A 55 -1.77 -2.70 -12.03
N ASN A 56 -2.98 -2.62 -12.57
CA ASN A 56 -4.12 -1.98 -11.91
C ASN A 56 -4.62 -2.79 -10.72
N LEU A 57 -4.65 -4.11 -10.82
CA LEU A 57 -4.95 -5.00 -9.69
C LEU A 57 -3.94 -4.79 -8.56
N PHE A 58 -2.66 -4.68 -8.90
CA PHE A 58 -1.59 -4.39 -7.94
C PHE A 58 -1.77 -3.01 -7.29
N LYS A 59 -2.10 -1.96 -8.05
CA LYS A 59 -2.41 -0.62 -7.51
C LYS A 59 -3.56 -0.64 -6.52
N VAL A 60 -4.65 -1.33 -6.85
CA VAL A 60 -5.81 -1.46 -5.95
C VAL A 60 -5.38 -2.16 -4.67
N LYS A 61 -4.72 -3.32 -4.79
CA LYS A 61 -4.22 -4.07 -3.62
C LYS A 61 -3.27 -3.26 -2.75
N ILE A 62 -2.41 -2.42 -3.34
CA ILE A 62 -1.55 -1.50 -2.59
C ILE A 62 -2.40 -0.54 -1.74
N ARG A 63 -3.37 0.12 -2.38
CA ARG A 63 -4.19 1.18 -1.76
C ARG A 63 -5.15 0.65 -0.70
N THR A 64 -5.58 -0.60 -0.83
CA THR A 64 -6.51 -1.25 0.09
C THR A 64 -5.82 -2.16 1.11
N GLU A 65 -4.49 -2.13 1.19
CA GLU A 65 -3.69 -2.99 2.06
C GLU A 65 -3.97 -4.49 1.88
N GLU A 66 -4.30 -4.91 0.65
CA GLU A 66 -4.76 -6.27 0.33
C GLU A 66 -3.71 -7.15 -0.36
N LEU A 67 -2.48 -6.64 -0.49
CA LEU A 67 -1.35 -7.43 -0.99
C LEU A 67 -1.22 -8.76 -0.22
N PRO A 68 -0.76 -9.84 -0.87
CA PRO A 68 -0.56 -11.13 -0.22
C PRO A 68 0.70 -11.13 0.67
N THR A 69 0.75 -10.21 1.63
CA THR A 69 1.70 -10.22 2.74
C THR A 69 1.38 -11.39 3.66
N LEU A 70 2.36 -11.83 4.47
CA LEU A 70 2.16 -12.99 5.33
C LEU A 70 1.03 -12.74 6.34
N ASP A 71 0.94 -11.53 6.89
CA ASP A 71 -0.15 -11.13 7.79
C ASP A 71 -1.52 -11.29 7.14
N ASN A 72 -1.68 -10.81 5.90
CA ASN A 72 -2.94 -10.92 5.18
C ASN A 72 -3.27 -12.36 4.81
N LEU A 73 -2.26 -13.17 4.48
CA LEU A 73 -2.43 -14.59 4.19
C LEU A 73 -2.84 -15.37 5.44
N ILE A 74 -2.25 -15.09 6.60
CA ILE A 74 -2.63 -15.68 7.89
C ILE A 74 -4.07 -15.29 8.24
N LYS A 75 -4.44 -14.01 8.11
CA LYS A 75 -5.82 -13.53 8.34
C LYS A 75 -6.83 -14.25 7.45
N ARG A 76 -6.51 -14.43 6.16
CA ARG A 76 -7.41 -15.05 5.17
C ARG A 76 -7.48 -16.58 5.28
N LYS A 77 -6.36 -17.24 5.62
CA LYS A 77 -6.20 -18.70 5.59
C LYS A 77 -5.28 -19.18 6.75
N PRO A 78 -5.70 -19.08 8.02
CA PRO A 78 -4.83 -19.37 9.17
C PRO A 78 -4.47 -20.86 9.32
N HIS A 79 -5.18 -21.76 8.65
CA HIS A 79 -4.87 -23.19 8.62
C HIS A 79 -3.78 -23.55 7.59
N VAL A 80 -3.49 -22.66 6.64
CA VAL A 80 -2.45 -22.84 5.61
C VAL A 80 -1.18 -22.11 6.01
N TYR A 81 -1.31 -20.89 6.55
CA TYR A 81 -0.20 -20.01 6.87
C TYR A 81 -0.01 -19.90 8.38
N SER A 82 1.24 -20.05 8.83
CA SER A 82 1.59 -19.98 10.24
C SER A 82 2.16 -18.61 10.61
N SER A 83 1.74 -18.08 11.76
CA SER A 83 2.30 -16.85 12.35
C SER A 83 3.77 -16.96 12.75
N LYS A 84 4.33 -18.17 12.78
CA LYS A 84 5.77 -18.41 13.01
C LYS A 84 6.62 -18.26 11.75
N TRP A 85 6.00 -18.13 10.56
CA TRP A 85 6.75 -18.04 9.32
C TRP A 85 7.41 -16.67 9.21
N LYS A 86 8.65 -16.66 8.73
CA LYS A 86 9.39 -15.44 8.42
C LYS A 86 9.20 -15.04 6.97
N CYS A 87 9.53 -13.81 6.65
CA CYS A 87 9.54 -13.33 5.28
C CYS A 87 10.45 -14.23 4.42
N PRO A 88 9.95 -14.84 3.34
CA PRO A 88 10.76 -15.72 2.50
C PRO A 88 11.85 -14.97 1.73
N MET A 89 11.78 -13.64 1.64
CA MET A 89 12.78 -12.82 0.92
C MET A 89 14.00 -12.50 1.79
N CYS A 90 13.80 -12.12 3.06
CA CYS A 90 14.90 -11.73 3.96
C CYS A 90 15.25 -12.80 5.01
N LEU A 91 14.34 -13.76 5.26
CA LEU A 91 14.42 -14.83 6.25
C LEU A 91 14.62 -14.37 7.71
N LYS A 92 14.51 -13.07 7.99
CA LYS A 92 14.78 -12.47 9.30
C LYS A 92 13.52 -11.94 9.94
N ASP A 93 12.84 -11.03 9.23
CA ASP A 93 11.70 -10.29 9.75
C ASP A 93 10.38 -10.95 9.36
N ASP A 94 9.31 -10.62 10.08
CA ASP A 94 7.96 -10.99 9.69
C ASP A 94 7.58 -10.17 8.45
N LYS A 95 6.94 -10.80 7.46
CA LYS A 95 6.54 -10.10 6.23
C LYS A 95 5.27 -9.28 6.46
N THR A 96 5.45 -8.11 7.05
CA THR A 96 4.43 -7.08 7.26
C THR A 96 4.36 -6.14 6.05
N TYR A 97 3.36 -5.26 6.02
CA TYR A 97 3.27 -4.22 4.99
C TYR A 97 4.42 -3.20 5.05
N SER A 98 4.98 -2.99 6.26
CA SER A 98 6.17 -2.18 6.50
C SER A 98 7.47 -2.89 6.08
N HIS A 99 7.40 -4.17 5.71
CA HIS A 99 8.52 -5.00 5.26
C HIS A 99 8.22 -5.60 3.88
N LEU A 100 8.00 -4.73 2.90
CA LEU A 100 7.72 -5.05 1.49
C LEU A 100 8.89 -4.70 0.57
#